data_AF-A0A957VNH0-F1
#
_entry.id   AF-A0A957VNH0-F1
#
_cell.length_a   1.000
_cell.length_b   1.000
_cell.length_c   1.000
_cell.angle_alpha   90.00
_cell.angle_beta   90.00
_cell.angle_gamma   90.00
#
_symmetry.space_group_name_H-M   'P 1'
#
loop_
_entity.id
_entity.type
_entity.pdbx_description
1 polymer ?
#
loop_
_entity_poly.entity_id
_entity_poly.type
_entity_poly.pdbx_seq_one_letter_code
_entity_poly.pdbx_strand_id
1 'polypeptide(L)' 'MMHLTRRSILLRILVFALLVNVFAWLGPVLGGSPTAPGPGFLLWGIAPILAALIMRYGLRDRVDMGWRPHLRG' A
#
# COMPACT_ATOMS: atom_id res chain seq x y z
N MET A 1 -10.57 4.90 22.17
CA MET A 1 -9.26 5.00 21.47
C MET A 1 -8.68 3.59 21.35
N MET A 2 -8.61 3.03 20.15
CA MET A 2 -8.06 1.69 19.93
C MET A 2 -6.52 1.78 20.02
N HIS A 3 -5.91 1.12 21.00
CA HIS A 3 -4.44 1.07 21.10
C HIS A 3 -3.87 0.28 19.92
N LEU A 4 -3.26 0.98 18.96
CA LEU A 4 -2.52 0.34 17.89
C LEU A 4 -1.30 -0.36 18.49
N THR A 5 -1.25 -1.69 18.37
CA THR A 5 -0.08 -2.46 18.80
C THR A 5 1.08 -2.19 17.84
N ARG A 6 2.34 -2.23 18.33
CA ARG A 6 3.54 -2.12 17.49
C ARG A 6 3.48 -3.06 16.28
N ARG A 7 3.00 -4.29 16.48
CA ARG A 7 2.77 -5.28 15.43
C ARG A 7 1.80 -4.79 14.35
N SER A 8 0.69 -4.17 14.74
CA SER A 8 -0.29 -3.62 13.79
C SER A 8 0.27 -2.45 12.97
N ILE A 9 1.11 -1.61 13.59
CA ILE A 9 1.78 -0.49 12.92
C ILE A 9 2.79 -1.04 11.90
N LEU A 10 3.62 -2.00 12.30
CA LEU A 10 4.59 -2.66 11.41
C LEU A 10 3.90 -3.32 10.22
N LEU A 11 2.79 -4.05 10.44
CA LEU A 11 2.03 -4.65 9.34
C LEU A 11 1.49 -3.61 8.36
N ARG A 12 0.99 -2.47 8.85
CA ARG A 12 0.53 -1.37 7.98
C ARG A 12 1.69 -0.78 7.17
N ILE A 13 2.86 -0.59 7.77
CA ILE A 13 4.05 -0.11 7.06
C ILE A 13 4.48 -1.10 5.98
N LEU A 14 4.50 -2.40 6.28
CA LEU A 14 4.85 -3.45 5.32
C LEU A 14 3.87 -3.49 4.14
N VAL A 15 2.57 -3.43 4.41
CA VAL A 15 1.54 -3.39 3.37
C VAL A 15 1.67 -2.13 2.52
N PHE A 16 1.92 -0.98 3.12
CA PHE A 16 2.18 0.26 2.41
C PHE A 16 3.38 0.12 1.47
N ALA A 17 4.51 -0.34 1.98
CA ALA A 17 5.75 -0.50 1.21
C ALA A 17 5.57 -1.49 0.06
N LEU A 18 4.81 -2.58 0.27
CA LEU A 18 4.49 -3.54 -0.77
C LEU A 18 3.65 -2.90 -1.89
N LEU A 19 2.57 -2.18 -1.52
CA LEU A 19 1.69 -1.52 -2.49
C LEU A 19 2.43 -0.48 -3.32
N VAL A 20 3.26 0.35 -2.68
CA VAL A 20 4.07 1.35 -3.39
C VAL A 20 5.01 0.68 -4.39
N ASN A 21 5.69 -0.40 -4.00
CA ASN A 21 6.57 -1.14 -4.91
C ASN A 21 5.81 -1.75 -6.08
N VAL A 22 4.63 -2.33 -5.85
CA VAL A 22 3.79 -2.90 -6.92
C VAL A 22 3.39 -1.81 -7.92
N PHE A 23 2.94 -0.64 -7.47
CA PHE A 23 2.58 0.45 -8.38
C PHE A 23 3.79 1.04 -9.10
N ALA A 24 4.90 1.21 -8.41
CA ALA A 24 6.14 1.69 -9.02
C ALA A 24 6.67 0.72 -10.09
N TRP A 25 6.53 -0.58 -9.86
CA TRP A 25 6.91 -1.62 -10.83
C TRP A 25 5.93 -1.71 -12.01
N LEU A 26 4.64 -1.48 -11.78
CA LEU A 26 3.64 -1.43 -12.84
C LEU A 26 3.74 -0.16 -13.71
N GLY A 27 4.35 0.91 -13.21
CA GLY A 27 4.58 2.16 -13.96
C GLY A 27 5.17 1.89 -15.35
N PRO A 28 6.38 1.31 -15.46
CA PRO A 28 7.00 0.96 -16.74
C PRO A 28 6.16 0.11 -17.68
N VAL A 29 5.29 -0.78 -17.16
CA VAL A 29 4.40 -1.62 -17.98
C VAL A 29 3.37 -0.78 -18.74
N LEU A 30 2.98 0.38 -18.20
CA LEU A 30 2.06 1.32 -18.84
C LEU A 30 2.76 2.34 -19.76
N GLY A 31 4.07 2.18 -19.96
CA GLY A 31 4.89 3.06 -20.79
C GLY A 31 5.32 4.33 -20.05
N GLY A 32 6.62 4.63 -20.06
CA GLY A 32 7.20 5.70 -19.24
C GLY A 32 7.84 5.17 -17.96
N SER A 33 8.87 5.84 -17.47
CA SER A 33 9.70 5.42 -16.34
C SER A 33 10.08 6.64 -15.50
N PRO A 34 10.72 6.49 -14.33
CA PRO A 34 11.18 7.64 -13.54
C PRO A 34 12.11 8.58 -14.33
N THR A 35 12.73 8.06 -15.39
CA THR A 35 13.69 8.77 -16.25
C THR A 35 13.13 9.06 -17.65
N ALA A 36 11.90 8.66 -17.97
CA ALA A 36 11.30 8.87 -19.28
C ALA A 36 9.80 9.21 -19.18
N PRO A 37 9.34 10.32 -19.79
CA PRO A 37 7.94 10.73 -19.71
C PRO A 37 7.02 9.69 -20.37
N GLY A 38 5.85 9.47 -19.76
CA GLY A 38 4.81 8.56 -20.23
C GLY A 38 3.73 8.32 -19.15
N PRO A 39 2.63 7.63 -19.47
CA PRO A 39 1.56 7.34 -18.49
C PRO A 39 2.06 6.66 -17.20
N GLY A 40 3.05 5.78 -17.35
CA GLY A 40 3.77 5.08 -16.29
C GLY A 40 4.57 5.99 -15.34
N PHE A 41 5.06 7.14 -15.81
CA PHE A 41 5.72 8.13 -14.97
C PHE A 41 4.73 8.72 -13.95
N LEU A 42 3.50 8.99 -14.38
CA LEU A 42 2.46 9.48 -13.47
C LEU A 42 2.12 8.41 -12.43
N LEU A 43 1.90 7.16 -12.85
CA LEU A 43 1.62 6.06 -11.93
C LEU A 43 2.75 5.86 -10.91
N TRP A 44 4.00 5.93 -11.36
CA TRP A 44 5.17 5.88 -10.48
C TRP A 44 5.19 7.05 -9.48
N GLY A 45 4.96 8.28 -9.95
CA GLY A 45 4.99 9.48 -9.11
C GLY A 45 3.87 9.54 -8.07
N ILE A 46 2.67 9.03 -8.40
CA ILE A 46 1.52 9.02 -7.48
C ILE A 46 1.37 7.70 -6.71
N ALA A 47 2.26 6.73 -6.90
CA ALA A 47 2.20 5.42 -6.25
C ALA A 47 2.04 5.50 -4.71
N PRO A 48 2.75 6.37 -3.97
CA PRO A 48 2.55 6.53 -2.53
C PRO A 48 1.15 6.99 -2.15
N ILE A 49 0.56 7.90 -2.93
CA ILE A 49 -0.78 8.44 -2.70
C ILE A 49 -1.82 7.36 -2.97
N LEU A 50 -1.70 6.64 -4.09
CA LEU A 50 -2.59 5.52 -4.42
C LEU A 50 -2.52 4.42 -3.36
N ALA A 51 -1.33 4.04 -2.91
CA ALA A 51 -1.16 3.08 -1.83
C ALA A 51 -1.82 3.56 -0.53
N ALA A 52 -1.65 4.84 -0.17
CA ALA A 52 -2.30 5.42 1.01
C ALA A 52 -3.83 5.43 0.89
N LEU A 53 -4.38 5.74 -0.28
CA LEU A 53 -5.83 5.70 -0.54
C LEU A 53 -6.38 4.27 -0.43
N ILE A 54 -5.71 3.30 -1.06
CA ILE A 54 -6.10 1.88 -0.98
C ILE A 54 -6.04 1.39 0.46
N MET A 55 -5.03 1.80 1.23
CA MET A 55 -5.00 1.47 2.65
C MET A 55 -6.11 2.17 3.43
N ARG A 56 -6.40 3.44 3.14
CA ARG A 56 -7.43 4.22 3.83
C ARG A 56 -8.83 3.68 3.61
N TYR A 57 -9.15 3.24 2.39
CA TYR A 57 -10.49 2.77 2.02
C TYR A 57 -10.59 1.24 2.07
N GLY A 58 -9.57 0.51 1.59
CA GLY A 58 -9.56 -0.96 1.51
C GLY A 58 -9.15 -1.69 2.79
N LEU A 59 -8.33 -1.09 3.68
CA LEU A 59 -8.10 -1.65 5.03
C LEU A 59 -9.12 -1.17 6.06
N ARG A 60 -9.97 -0.18 5.74
CA ARG A 60 -11.05 0.25 6.65
C ARG A 60 -12.01 -0.91 6.91
N ASP A 61 -12.43 -1.60 5.84
CA ASP A 61 -13.32 -2.76 5.93
C ASP A 61 -12.69 -3.95 6.66
N ARG A 62 -11.36 -4.14 6.57
CA ARG A 62 -10.69 -5.26 7.25
C ARG A 62 -10.49 -5.05 8.75
N VAL A 63 -10.51 -3.81 9.23
CA VAL A 63 -10.46 -3.52 10.67
C VAL A 63 -11.83 -3.76 11.32
N ASP A 64 -12.92 -3.58 10.57
CA ASP A 64 -14.27 -3.96 11.02
C ASP A 64 -14.56 -5.47 10.88
N MET A 65 -13.92 -6.16 9.93
CA MET A 65 -14.07 -7.62 9.75
C MET A 65 -13.36 -8.51 10.79
N GLY A 66 -12.81 -7.95 11.88
CA GLY A 66 -12.35 -8.76 13.01
C GLY A 66 -11.27 -9.79 12.69
N TRP A 67 -10.47 -9.59 11.63
CA TRP A 67 -9.40 -10.53 11.27
C TRP A 67 -8.26 -10.45 12.30
N ARG A 68 -8.41 -11.19 13.39
CA ARG A 68 -7.32 -11.53 14.31
C ARG A 68 -6.59 -12.74 13.73
N PRO A 69 -5.40 -12.60 13.12
CA PRO A 69 -4.60 -13.78 12.84
C PRO A 69 -4.19 -14.37 14.19
N HIS A 70 -4.79 -15.50 14.54
CA HIS A 70 -4.48 -16.29 15.73
C HIS A 70 -3.14 -17.00 15.51
N LEU A 71 -2.06 -16.23 15.40
CA LEU A 71 -0.72 -16.78 15.45
C LEU A 71 -0.40 -17.05 16.93
N ARG A 72 -0.89 -18.18 17.42
CA ARG A 72 -0.33 -18.92 18.55
C ARG A 72 0.85 -19.71 18.03
N GLY A 73 2.04 -19.26 18.41
CA GLY A 73 3.27 -20.04 18.50
C GLY A 73 3.82 -19.78 19.89
#